data_AF-A0A929RR34-F1
#
_entry.id   AF-A0A929RR34-F1
#
_cell.length_a   1.000
_cell.length_b   1.000
_cell.length_c   1.000
_cell.angle_alpha   90.00
_cell.angle_beta   90.00
_cell.angle_gamma   90.00
#
_symmetry.space_group_name_H-M   'P 1'
#
loop_
_entity.id
_entity.type
_entity.pdbx_description
1 polymer ?
#
loop_
_entity_poly.entity_id
_entity_poly.type
_entity_poly.pdbx_seq_one_letter_code
_entity_poly.pdbx_strand_id
1 'polypeptide(L)'
;MNLAFVKAAQDFVVRNSHHILTGLALLGIGASVALSVHADRQMQEWDIDDFKRLTKEQRIKIYAKIYAPPAIAILATGACVIGAHSISVKRESSLLLAYEGTRQVYDRYRASVQDRLGPEEKTISQNAASKMDPYPRDAAVVCGEGDVLFYDAYSGRYFKSTVNKIDRVVNELNYTLLREMCVSLNEFYAGIGLEGISLGDQLGWNEQRQIEVHYGAQVSDDGKAVVVVDFVVEPTEKWFKLS
;
A
#
# COMPACT_ATOMS: atom_id res chain seq x y z
N MET A 1 -35.33 -14.48 -4.47
CA MET A 1 -33.86 -14.54 -4.26
C MET A 1 -33.45 -13.26 -3.54
N ASN A 2 -32.68 -13.34 -2.45
CA ASN A 2 -32.65 -12.26 -1.45
C ASN A 2 -31.60 -11.17 -1.78
N LEU A 3 -32.01 -9.90 -1.85
CA LEU A 3 -31.15 -8.81 -2.36
C LEU A 3 -29.90 -8.57 -1.50
N ALA A 4 -30.03 -8.76 -0.18
CA ALA A 4 -28.91 -8.65 0.76
C ALA A 4 -27.82 -9.70 0.52
N PHE A 5 -28.20 -10.92 0.11
CA PHE A 5 -27.24 -11.99 -0.22
C PHE A 5 -26.43 -11.64 -1.49
N VAL A 6 -27.08 -11.03 -2.49
CA VAL A 6 -26.40 -10.59 -3.72
C VAL A 6 -25.37 -9.50 -3.41
N LYS A 7 -25.71 -8.51 -2.57
CA LYS A 7 -24.74 -7.48 -2.12
C LYS A 7 -23.60 -8.08 -1.31
N ALA A 8 -23.90 -8.92 -0.32
CA ALA A 8 -22.87 -9.55 0.51
C ALA A 8 -21.89 -10.40 -0.33
N ALA A 9 -22.40 -11.14 -1.33
CA ALA A 9 -21.58 -11.88 -2.29
C ALA A 9 -20.76 -10.93 -3.19
N GLN A 10 -21.35 -9.85 -3.69
CA GLN A 10 -20.64 -8.84 -4.49
C GLN A 10 -19.50 -8.19 -3.68
N ASP A 11 -19.75 -7.75 -2.46
CA ASP A 11 -18.74 -7.12 -1.61
C ASP A 11 -17.64 -8.10 -1.17
N PHE A 12 -17.96 -9.39 -1.03
CA PHE A 12 -16.98 -10.45 -0.80
C PHE A 12 -16.11 -10.68 -2.04
N VAL A 13 -16.73 -10.78 -3.21
CA VAL A 13 -16.03 -10.95 -4.51
C VAL A 13 -15.14 -9.74 -4.81
N VAL A 14 -15.57 -8.52 -4.51
CA VAL A 14 -14.74 -7.31 -4.70
C VAL A 14 -13.55 -7.27 -3.72
N ARG A 15 -13.77 -7.55 -2.43
CA ARG A 15 -12.69 -7.52 -1.41
C ARG A 15 -11.65 -8.62 -1.65
N ASN A 16 -12.10 -9.84 -1.96
CA ASN A 16 -11.26 -11.01 -2.21
C ASN A 16 -10.90 -11.21 -3.70
N SER A 17 -11.19 -10.23 -4.55
CA SER A 17 -11.07 -10.29 -6.02
C SER A 17 -9.73 -10.82 -6.52
N HIS A 18 -8.62 -10.32 -5.97
CA HIS A 18 -7.27 -10.77 -6.32
C HIS A 18 -7.08 -12.28 -6.09
N HIS A 19 -7.51 -12.82 -4.94
CA HIS A 19 -7.40 -14.26 -4.62
C HIS A 19 -8.36 -15.12 -5.44
N ILE A 20 -9.52 -14.57 -5.82
CA ILE A 20 -10.49 -15.25 -6.68
C ILE A 20 -9.98 -15.33 -8.13
N LEU A 21 -9.45 -14.22 -8.68
CA LEU A 21 -8.91 -14.20 -10.05
C LEU A 21 -7.63 -15.04 -10.20
N THR A 22 -6.75 -15.04 -9.20
CA THR A 22 -5.55 -15.91 -9.20
C THR A 22 -5.92 -17.40 -9.11
N GLY A 23 -6.85 -17.77 -8.22
CA GLY A 23 -7.38 -19.13 -8.16
C GLY A 23 -8.04 -19.58 -9.46
N LEU A 24 -8.85 -18.73 -10.09
CA LEU A 24 -9.49 -19.02 -11.37
C LEU A 24 -8.48 -19.13 -12.51
N ALA A 25 -7.44 -18.29 -12.53
CA ALA A 25 -6.37 -18.35 -13.52
C ALA A 25 -5.58 -19.67 -13.44
N LEU A 26 -5.23 -20.15 -12.24
CA LEU A 26 -4.54 -21.43 -12.07
C LEU A 26 -5.35 -22.62 -12.61
N LEU A 27 -6.66 -22.64 -12.34
CA LEU A 27 -7.59 -23.63 -12.92
C LEU A 27 -7.72 -23.48 -14.44
N GLY A 28 -7.76 -22.23 -14.94
CA GLY A 28 -7.81 -21.91 -16.36
C GLY A 28 -6.59 -22.39 -17.16
N ILE A 29 -5.39 -22.32 -16.59
CA ILE A 29 -4.17 -22.89 -17.19
C ILE A 29 -4.31 -24.41 -17.38
N GLY A 30 -4.71 -25.13 -16.32
CA GLY A 30 -4.89 -26.58 -16.38
C GLY A 30 -5.95 -27.01 -17.40
N ALA A 31 -7.10 -26.31 -17.42
CA ALA A 31 -8.14 -26.52 -18.41
C ALA A 31 -7.66 -26.23 -19.85
N SER A 32 -6.90 -25.15 -20.06
CA SER A 32 -6.35 -24.78 -21.37
C SER A 32 -5.39 -25.84 -21.93
N VAL A 33 -4.53 -26.42 -21.10
CA VAL A 33 -3.62 -27.50 -21.51
C VAL A 33 -4.41 -28.77 -21.86
N ALA A 34 -5.36 -29.17 -21.01
CA ALA A 34 -6.18 -30.36 -21.26
C ALA A 34 -7.01 -30.25 -22.55
N LEU A 35 -7.63 -29.09 -22.79
CA LEU A 35 -8.35 -28.79 -24.03
C LEU A 35 -7.42 -28.74 -25.25
N SER A 36 -6.19 -28.23 -25.11
CA SER A 36 -5.22 -28.20 -26.22
C SER A 36 -4.73 -29.60 -26.61
N VAL A 37 -4.44 -30.47 -25.64
CA VAL A 37 -4.06 -31.87 -25.90
C VAL A 37 -5.22 -32.67 -26.49
N HIS A 38 -6.47 -32.38 -26.08
CA HIS A 38 -7.65 -32.99 -26.68
C HIS A 38 -7.87 -32.51 -28.12
N ALA A 39 -7.72 -31.20 -28.38
CA ALA A 39 -7.81 -30.61 -29.72
C ALA A 39 -6.73 -31.17 -30.67
N ASP A 40 -5.49 -31.33 -30.20
CA ASP A 40 -4.41 -31.91 -31.01
C ASP A 40 -4.65 -33.39 -31.32
N ARG A 41 -5.12 -34.18 -30.36
CA ARG A 41 -5.57 -35.57 -30.61
C ARG A 41 -6.71 -35.65 -31.62
N GLN A 42 -7.75 -34.83 -31.46
CA GLN A 42 -8.84 -34.72 -32.44
C GLN A 42 -8.34 -34.33 -33.84
N MET A 43 -7.24 -33.57 -33.95
CA MET A 43 -6.63 -33.21 -35.23
C MET A 43 -5.79 -34.35 -35.82
N GLN A 44 -5.07 -35.11 -34.99
CA GLN A 44 -4.30 -36.31 -35.40
C GLN A 44 -5.19 -37.47 -35.85
N GLU A 45 -6.45 -37.51 -35.43
CA GLU A 45 -7.46 -38.49 -35.87
C GLU A 45 -7.99 -38.24 -37.30
N TRP A 46 -7.66 -37.12 -37.96
CA TRP A 46 -8.01 -36.89 -39.37
C TRP A 46 -7.01 -37.51 -40.34
N ASP A 47 -7.52 -38.23 -41.35
CA ASP A 47 -6.71 -38.64 -42.49
C ASP A 47 -6.16 -37.40 -43.23
N ILE A 48 -4.84 -37.34 -43.35
CA ILE A 48 -4.09 -36.22 -43.90
C ILE A 48 -4.38 -36.02 -45.39
N ASP A 49 -4.65 -37.09 -46.15
CA ASP A 49 -4.90 -37.01 -47.59
C ASP A 49 -6.34 -36.63 -47.91
N ASP A 50 -7.32 -37.06 -47.12
CA ASP A 50 -8.67 -36.48 -47.18
C ASP A 50 -8.68 -35.02 -46.69
N PHE A 51 -7.91 -34.67 -45.67
CA PHE A 51 -7.77 -33.28 -45.23
C PHE A 51 -7.13 -32.38 -46.31
N LYS A 52 -6.18 -32.90 -47.11
CA LYS A 52 -5.62 -32.17 -48.27
C LYS A 52 -6.65 -31.92 -49.37
N ARG A 53 -7.59 -32.85 -49.59
CA ARG A 53 -8.66 -32.74 -50.61
C ARG A 53 -9.69 -31.64 -50.29
N LEU A 54 -9.84 -31.25 -49.02
CA LEU A 54 -10.77 -30.21 -48.59
C LEU A 54 -10.40 -28.80 -49.11
N THR A 55 -11.43 -28.02 -49.45
CA THR A 55 -11.31 -26.60 -49.81
C THR A 55 -10.76 -25.79 -48.62
N LYS A 56 -10.04 -24.69 -48.89
CA LYS A 56 -9.39 -23.85 -47.87
C LYS A 56 -10.36 -23.43 -46.74
N GLU A 57 -11.58 -23.01 -47.10
CA GLU A 57 -12.62 -22.60 -46.16
C GLU A 57 -13.09 -23.75 -45.25
N GLN A 58 -13.23 -24.97 -45.80
CA GLN A 58 -13.62 -26.16 -45.03
C GLN A 58 -12.56 -26.51 -43.98
N ARG A 59 -11.27 -26.46 -44.36
CA ARG A 59 -10.15 -26.66 -43.42
C ARG A 59 -10.11 -25.60 -42.32
N ILE A 60 -10.27 -24.32 -42.68
CA ILE A 60 -10.34 -23.22 -41.69
C ILE A 60 -11.51 -23.44 -40.73
N LYS A 61 -12.68 -23.88 -41.21
CA LYS A 61 -13.85 -24.17 -40.38
C LYS A 61 -13.63 -25.35 -39.43
N ILE A 62 -12.88 -26.39 -39.84
CA ILE A 62 -12.50 -27.52 -38.99
C ILE A 62 -11.50 -27.06 -37.92
N TYR A 63 -10.40 -26.40 -38.31
CA TYR A 63 -9.42 -25.86 -37.36
C TYR A 63 -10.06 -24.91 -36.34
N ALA A 64 -10.91 -23.97 -36.78
CA ALA A 64 -11.61 -23.06 -35.90
C ALA A 64 -12.54 -23.80 -34.91
N LYS A 65 -13.21 -24.88 -35.33
CA LYS A 65 -14.05 -25.68 -34.43
C LYS A 65 -13.23 -26.45 -33.39
N ILE A 66 -12.10 -27.03 -33.79
CA ILE A 66 -11.24 -27.86 -32.93
C ILE A 66 -10.47 -27.00 -31.91
N TYR A 67 -9.89 -25.87 -32.33
CA TYR A 67 -9.03 -25.03 -31.48
C TYR A 67 -9.77 -23.87 -30.79
N ALA A 68 -11.06 -23.61 -31.06
CA ALA A 68 -11.82 -22.59 -30.33
C ALA A 68 -11.91 -22.84 -28.81
N PRO A 69 -12.21 -24.05 -28.30
CA PRO A 69 -12.26 -24.28 -26.85
C PRO A 69 -10.98 -23.94 -26.09
N PRO A 70 -9.77 -24.42 -26.48
CA PRO A 70 -8.54 -23.99 -25.82
C PRO A 70 -8.23 -22.50 -26.03
N ALA A 71 -8.50 -21.93 -27.21
CA ALA A 71 -8.27 -20.49 -27.44
C ALA A 71 -9.13 -19.60 -26.51
N ILE A 72 -10.40 -19.95 -26.30
CA ILE A 72 -11.30 -19.25 -25.36
C ILE A 72 -10.80 -19.40 -23.92
N ALA A 73 -10.37 -20.60 -23.52
CA ALA A 73 -9.83 -20.85 -22.19
C ALA A 73 -8.55 -20.03 -21.92
N ILE A 74 -7.64 -19.95 -22.90
CA ILE A 74 -6.40 -19.15 -22.83
C ILE A 74 -6.73 -17.66 -22.70
N LEU A 75 -7.64 -17.13 -23.51
CA LEU A 75 -8.04 -15.72 -23.46
C LEU A 75 -8.72 -15.34 -22.14
N ALA A 76 -9.62 -16.18 -21.63
CA ALA A 76 -10.26 -15.97 -20.34
C ALA A 76 -9.24 -16.02 -19.19
N THR A 77 -8.30 -16.97 -19.23
CA THR A 77 -7.19 -17.09 -18.26
C THR A 77 -6.31 -15.84 -18.28
N GLY A 78 -5.91 -15.36 -19.47
CA GLY A 78 -5.12 -14.14 -19.64
C GLY A 78 -5.81 -12.90 -19.06
N ALA A 79 -7.12 -12.75 -19.30
CA ALA A 79 -7.90 -11.67 -18.70
C ALA A 79 -7.93 -11.74 -17.16
N CYS A 80 -8.00 -12.94 -16.57
CA CYS A 80 -7.92 -13.12 -15.11
C CYS A 80 -6.52 -12.81 -14.55
N VAL A 81 -5.44 -13.15 -15.26
CA VAL A 81 -4.07 -12.78 -14.86
C VAL A 81 -3.87 -11.27 -14.90
N ILE A 82 -4.29 -10.60 -15.98
CA ILE A 82 -4.21 -9.14 -16.12
C ILE A 82 -5.07 -8.43 -15.07
N GLY A 83 -6.28 -8.93 -14.81
CA GLY A 83 -7.15 -8.43 -13.73
C GLY A 83 -6.51 -8.57 -12.35
N ALA A 84 -6.00 -9.75 -12.01
CA ALA A 84 -5.31 -9.98 -10.73
C ALA A 84 -4.08 -9.07 -10.56
N HIS A 85 -3.26 -8.95 -11.61
CA HIS A 85 -2.04 -8.13 -11.59
C HIS A 85 -2.35 -6.63 -11.50
N SER A 86 -3.36 -6.12 -12.22
CA SER A 86 -3.77 -4.70 -12.09
C SER A 86 -4.32 -4.37 -10.70
N ILE A 87 -4.96 -5.32 -10.01
CA ILE A 87 -5.40 -5.18 -8.61
C ILE A 87 -4.20 -5.27 -7.66
N SER A 88 -3.21 -6.13 -7.93
CA SER A 88 -1.92 -6.14 -7.20
C SER A 88 -1.20 -4.80 -7.34
N VAL A 89 -1.01 -4.30 -8.56
CA VAL A 89 -0.39 -2.99 -8.82
C VAL A 89 -1.23 -1.82 -8.26
N LYS A 90 -2.55 -1.98 -8.10
CA LYS A 90 -3.41 -1.07 -7.30
C LYS A 90 -3.46 -1.35 -5.78
N ARG A 91 -2.67 -2.30 -5.30
CA ARG A 91 -2.21 -2.45 -3.90
C ARG A 91 -0.69 -2.31 -3.78
N GLU A 92 0.00 -2.07 -4.91
CA GLU A 92 1.44 -1.83 -5.21
C GLU A 92 1.61 -0.49 -6.03
N SER A 93 0.94 0.63 -5.62
CA SER A 93 1.01 2.08 -6.06
C SER A 93 1.12 3.24 -4.95
N SER A 94 0.48 3.22 -3.74
CA SER A 94 0.54 4.27 -2.65
C SER A 94 1.11 4.01 -1.20
N LEU A 95 1.00 2.89 -0.46
CA LEU A 95 1.57 2.72 0.90
C LEU A 95 3.10 2.79 0.90
N LEU A 96 3.72 2.54 -0.26
CA LEU A 96 5.14 2.76 -0.45
C LEU A 96 5.41 4.26 -0.65
N LEU A 97 4.48 5.06 -1.23
CA LEU A 97 4.51 6.53 -1.05
C LEU A 97 4.37 6.90 0.44
N ALA A 98 3.55 6.15 1.20
CA ALA A 98 3.50 6.21 2.66
C ALA A 98 4.70 5.51 3.36
N TYR A 99 5.74 5.14 2.61
CA TYR A 99 7.04 4.67 3.10
C TYR A 99 8.20 5.57 2.63
N GLU A 100 8.09 6.24 1.48
CA GLU A 100 9.09 7.21 1.01
C GLU A 100 8.89 8.60 1.63
N GLY A 101 7.63 9.06 1.75
CA GLY A 101 7.33 10.32 2.45
C GLY A 101 7.74 10.28 3.92
N THR A 102 7.54 9.14 4.57
CA THR A 102 7.86 8.91 5.98
C THR A 102 9.36 8.80 6.22
N ARG A 103 10.06 8.06 5.35
CA ARG A 103 11.53 8.00 5.29
C ARG A 103 12.17 9.38 5.04
N GLN A 104 11.58 10.21 4.19
CA GLN A 104 12.07 11.57 3.92
C GLN A 104 11.95 12.51 5.14
N VAL A 105 10.92 12.37 5.97
CA VAL A 105 10.78 13.12 7.23
C VAL A 105 11.92 12.75 8.19
N TYR A 106 12.14 11.44 8.41
CA TYR A 106 13.17 10.95 9.34
C TYR A 106 14.61 11.29 8.91
N ASP A 107 14.95 11.18 7.61
CA ASP A 107 16.29 11.54 7.12
C ASP A 107 16.58 13.05 7.25
N ARG A 108 15.55 13.92 7.24
CA ARG A 108 15.71 15.36 7.53
C ARG A 108 15.89 15.65 9.02
N TYR A 109 15.16 14.97 9.90
CA TYR A 109 15.40 15.03 11.35
C TYR A 109 16.85 14.72 11.67
N ARG A 110 17.32 13.57 11.18
CA ARG A 110 18.70 13.09 11.33
C ARG A 110 19.75 14.10 10.87
N ALA A 111 19.51 14.82 9.77
CA ALA A 111 20.39 15.89 9.29
C ALA A 111 20.34 17.14 10.20
N SER A 112 19.17 17.53 10.69
CA SER A 112 19.03 18.69 11.60
C SER A 112 19.67 18.45 12.98
N VAL A 113 19.64 17.20 13.46
CA VAL A 113 20.35 16.78 14.68
C VAL A 113 21.86 16.79 14.46
N GLN A 114 22.37 16.31 13.31
CA GLN A 114 23.78 16.46 12.96
C GLN A 114 24.23 17.92 12.99
N ASP A 115 23.38 18.88 12.57
CA ASP A 115 23.73 20.29 12.59
C ASP A 115 23.72 20.95 14.00
N ARG A 116 23.28 20.22 15.03
CA ARG A 116 23.36 20.61 16.45
C ARG A 116 24.50 19.92 17.23
N LEU A 117 25.19 18.96 16.63
CA LEU A 117 26.36 18.30 17.22
C LEU A 117 27.59 19.24 17.31
N GLY A 118 28.53 18.91 18.19
CA GLY A 118 29.80 19.63 18.34
C GLY A 118 30.68 19.53 17.07
N PRO A 119 31.66 20.44 16.89
CA PRO A 119 32.45 20.49 15.66
C PRO A 119 33.21 19.19 15.36
N GLU A 120 33.73 18.49 16.38
CA GLU A 120 34.38 17.19 16.20
C GLU A 120 33.38 16.11 15.73
N GLU A 121 32.24 16.00 16.41
CA GLU A 121 31.15 15.06 16.10
C GLU A 121 30.58 15.28 14.69
N LYS A 122 30.43 16.53 14.25
CA LYS A 122 30.05 16.87 12.87
C LYS A 122 31.02 16.28 11.86
N THR A 123 32.34 16.37 12.09
CA THR A 123 33.32 15.78 11.17
C THR A 123 33.25 14.25 11.14
N ILE A 124 33.00 13.59 12.27
CA ILE A 124 32.82 12.13 12.32
C ILE A 124 31.58 11.73 11.50
N SER A 125 30.46 12.43 11.71
CA SER A 125 29.21 12.13 11.02
C SER A 125 29.27 12.42 9.51
N GLN A 126 29.91 13.51 9.10
CA GLN A 126 30.09 13.85 7.68
C GLN A 126 31.08 12.91 6.99
N ASN A 127 32.18 12.50 7.64
CA ASN A 127 33.13 11.51 7.10
C ASN A 127 32.58 10.07 7.03
N ALA A 128 31.48 9.79 7.75
CA ALA A 128 30.71 8.56 7.58
C ALA A 128 29.74 8.68 6.40
N ALA A 129 28.99 9.79 6.31
CA ALA A 129 28.03 10.03 5.23
C ALA A 129 28.69 10.11 3.85
N SER A 130 29.86 10.75 3.72
CA SER A 130 30.59 10.88 2.46
C SER A 130 31.23 9.58 1.93
N LYS A 131 31.18 8.49 2.72
CA LYS A 131 31.62 7.14 2.33
C LYS A 131 30.47 6.22 1.93
N MET A 132 29.23 6.72 1.91
CA MET A 132 28.06 6.00 1.42
C MET A 132 27.58 6.62 0.11
N ASP A 133 27.58 5.83 -0.96
CA ASP A 133 27.03 6.25 -2.25
C ASP A 133 25.53 6.58 -2.15
N PRO A 134 25.01 7.57 -2.91
CA PRO A 134 23.60 7.93 -2.87
C PRO A 134 22.69 6.77 -3.30
N TYR A 135 21.91 6.23 -2.36
CA TYR A 135 20.90 5.22 -2.66
C TYR A 135 19.82 5.81 -3.58
N PRO A 136 19.38 5.11 -4.65
CA PRO A 136 18.41 5.65 -5.60
C PRO A 136 17.07 6.08 -4.97
N ARG A 137 16.48 7.16 -5.50
CA ARG A 137 15.32 7.86 -4.92
C ARG A 137 14.01 7.64 -5.70
N ASP A 138 14.02 6.75 -6.68
CA ASP A 138 12.87 6.42 -7.52
C ASP A 138 12.15 5.15 -7.03
N ALA A 139 12.29 4.83 -5.73
CA ALA A 139 12.19 3.45 -5.23
C ALA A 139 10.88 3.14 -4.49
N ALA A 140 10.13 4.15 -4.02
CA ALA A 140 8.96 3.93 -3.20
C ALA A 140 7.72 4.75 -3.63
N VAL A 141 7.39 4.65 -4.93
CA VAL A 141 6.11 5.12 -5.50
C VAL A 141 5.10 3.94 -5.73
N VAL A 142 5.07 2.89 -4.85
CA VAL A 142 4.29 1.63 -5.07
C VAL A 142 3.57 0.81 -3.90
N CYS A 143 2.44 1.23 -3.24
CA CYS A 143 1.34 0.37 -2.62
C CYS A 143 -0.23 0.78 -2.61
N GLY A 144 -1.06 0.61 -3.66
CA GLY A 144 -2.10 1.55 -4.24
C GLY A 144 -3.26 2.24 -3.48
N GLU A 145 -4.27 2.72 -4.24
CA GLU A 145 -5.36 3.63 -3.79
C GLU A 145 -6.20 3.08 -2.63
N GLY A 146 -6.20 3.77 -1.49
CA GLY A 146 -7.16 3.58 -0.41
C GLY A 146 -6.84 4.45 0.80
N ASP A 147 -7.83 4.70 1.67
CA ASP A 147 -7.55 5.24 3.01
C ASP A 147 -6.61 4.26 3.71
N VAL A 148 -5.38 4.70 3.96
CA VAL A 148 -4.43 3.90 4.70
C VAL A 148 -4.95 3.76 6.12
N LEU A 149 -4.93 2.53 6.64
CA LEU A 149 -5.19 2.30 8.05
C LEU A 149 -3.97 2.85 8.81
N PHE A 150 -4.21 3.71 9.79
CA PHE A 150 -3.21 4.23 10.69
C PHE A 150 -3.43 3.67 12.09
N TYR A 151 -2.37 3.58 12.88
CA TYR A 151 -2.40 3.23 14.30
C TYR A 151 -1.60 4.26 15.07
N ASP A 152 -2.25 5.03 15.94
CA ASP A 152 -1.54 5.88 16.88
C ASP A 152 -0.95 5.01 17.98
N ALA A 153 0.39 4.94 18.01
CA ALA A 153 1.14 4.21 19.04
C ALA A 153 0.86 4.75 20.44
N TYR A 154 0.55 6.04 20.57
CA TYR A 154 0.45 6.72 21.86
C TYR A 154 -0.88 6.45 22.58
N SER A 155 -2.01 6.47 21.86
CA SER A 155 -3.33 6.12 22.41
C SER A 155 -3.80 4.69 22.07
N GLY A 156 -3.05 3.94 21.28
CA GLY A 156 -3.40 2.58 20.84
C GLY A 156 -4.60 2.52 19.89
N ARG A 157 -4.94 3.64 19.22
CA ARG A 157 -6.16 3.78 18.42
C ARG A 157 -5.88 3.63 16.93
N TYR A 158 -6.64 2.74 16.29
CA TYR A 158 -6.71 2.69 14.82
C TYR A 158 -7.57 3.82 14.27
N PHE A 159 -7.07 4.50 13.23
CA PHE A 159 -7.79 5.56 12.51
C PHE A 159 -7.51 5.49 11.01
N LYS A 160 -8.21 6.28 10.21
CA LYS A 160 -7.98 6.36 8.75
C LYS A 160 -7.47 7.74 8.39
N SER A 161 -6.41 7.79 7.59
CA SER A 161 -5.74 9.05 7.25
C SER A 161 -4.86 8.90 6.00
N THR A 162 -4.06 9.93 5.73
CA THR A 162 -2.90 9.91 4.84
C THR A 162 -1.73 10.61 5.55
N VAL A 163 -0.50 10.30 5.17
CA VAL A 163 0.72 10.93 5.73
C VAL A 163 0.62 12.45 5.60
N ASN A 164 0.28 12.95 4.40
CA ASN A 164 0.07 14.36 4.09
C ASN A 164 -0.96 15.06 5.00
N LYS A 165 -1.99 14.36 5.50
CA LYS A 165 -2.98 14.95 6.43
C LYS A 165 -2.34 15.16 7.81
N ILE A 166 -1.56 14.20 8.29
CA ILE A 166 -0.97 14.22 9.62
C ILE A 166 0.20 15.22 9.64
N ASP A 167 1.05 15.23 8.61
CA ASP A 167 2.10 16.24 8.41
C ASP A 167 1.53 17.66 8.46
N ARG A 168 0.37 17.89 7.83
CA ARG A 168 -0.28 19.20 7.86
C ARG A 168 -0.66 19.62 9.28
N VAL A 169 -1.26 18.73 10.07
CA VAL A 169 -1.67 19.01 11.46
C VAL A 169 -0.44 19.31 12.33
N VAL A 170 0.64 18.55 12.17
CA VAL A 170 1.92 18.79 12.88
C VAL A 170 2.47 20.19 12.55
N ASN A 171 2.44 20.60 11.28
CA ASN A 171 2.91 21.92 10.88
C ASN A 171 2.01 23.06 11.39
N GLU A 172 0.68 22.89 11.39
CA GLU A 172 -0.27 23.88 11.93
C GLU A 172 -0.10 24.05 13.44
N LEU A 173 0.10 22.98 14.20
CA LEU A 173 0.32 23.04 15.65
C LEU A 173 1.73 23.50 16.04
N ASN A 174 2.76 23.17 15.27
CA ASN A 174 4.10 23.74 15.44
C ASN A 174 4.14 25.26 15.20
N TYR A 175 3.17 25.81 14.46
CA TYR A 175 2.99 27.26 14.34
C TYR A 175 2.32 27.87 15.59
N THR A 176 1.33 27.19 16.19
CA THR A 176 0.72 27.59 17.46
C THR A 176 1.73 27.57 18.61
N LEU A 177 2.60 26.56 18.68
CA LEU A 177 3.69 26.47 19.66
C LEU A 177 4.61 27.70 19.67
N LEU A 178 4.80 28.38 18.53
CA LEU A 178 5.63 29.59 18.41
C LEU A 178 4.89 30.89 18.80
N ARG A 179 3.62 30.81 19.19
CA ARG A 179 2.77 31.96 19.61
C ARG A 179 2.28 31.83 21.04
N GLU A 180 1.80 30.64 21.38
CA GLU A 180 1.13 30.34 22.64
C GLU A 180 2.05 29.53 23.58
N MET A 181 3.28 29.23 23.12
CA MET A 181 4.39 28.54 23.81
C MET A 181 4.09 27.08 24.22
N CYS A 182 2.84 26.64 24.10
CA CYS A 182 2.35 25.34 24.56
C CYS A 182 1.20 24.84 23.65
N VAL A 183 1.14 23.53 23.39
CA VAL A 183 0.03 22.86 22.65
C VAL A 183 -0.22 21.48 23.27
N SER A 184 -1.48 21.11 23.45
CA SER A 184 -1.91 19.84 24.03
C SER A 184 -1.93 18.67 23.03
N LEU A 185 -1.86 17.44 23.55
CA LEU A 185 -2.05 16.22 22.77
C LEU A 185 -3.49 16.08 22.23
N ASN A 186 -4.48 16.65 22.92
CA ASN A 186 -5.87 16.66 22.45
C ASN A 186 -6.09 17.57 21.23
N GLU A 187 -5.33 18.66 21.09
CA GLU A 187 -5.37 19.50 19.87
C GLU A 187 -4.78 18.77 18.66
N PHE A 188 -3.73 17.96 18.85
CA PHE A 188 -3.24 17.03 17.81
C PHE A 188 -4.32 16.03 17.40
N TYR A 189 -4.98 15.36 18.35
CA TYR A 189 -6.06 14.42 18.04
C TYR A 189 -7.23 15.08 17.32
N ALA A 190 -7.70 16.23 17.79
CA ALA A 190 -8.74 17.00 17.12
C ALA A 190 -8.37 17.35 15.66
N GLY A 191 -7.12 17.76 15.42
CA GLY A 191 -6.60 18.05 14.09
C GLY A 191 -6.59 16.84 13.14
N ILE A 192 -6.15 15.67 13.61
CA ILE A 192 -6.19 14.44 12.79
C ILE A 192 -7.60 13.82 12.70
N GLY A 193 -8.57 14.30 13.47
CA GLY A 193 -9.97 13.85 13.46
C GLY A 193 -10.26 12.68 14.41
N LEU A 194 -9.47 12.56 15.48
CA LEU A 194 -9.73 11.68 16.62
C LEU A 194 -10.36 12.47 17.77
N GLU A 195 -11.16 11.79 18.59
CA GLU A 195 -11.63 12.34 19.87
C GLU A 195 -10.45 12.55 20.84
N GLY A 196 -10.59 13.51 21.74
CA GLY A 196 -9.61 13.70 22.83
C GLY A 196 -9.59 12.51 23.79
N ILE A 197 -8.47 12.33 24.49
CA ILE A 197 -8.30 11.38 25.60
C ILE A 197 -8.17 12.16 26.92
N SER A 198 -8.58 11.56 28.04
CA SER A 198 -8.63 12.23 29.36
C SER A 198 -7.28 12.74 29.89
N LEU A 199 -6.17 12.25 29.33
CA LEU A 199 -4.81 12.67 29.66
C LEU A 199 -4.23 13.68 28.65
N GLY A 200 -4.90 13.88 27.51
CA GLY A 200 -4.38 14.66 26.39
C GLY A 200 -4.41 16.18 26.59
N ASP A 201 -5.10 16.68 27.62
CA ASP A 201 -4.98 18.08 28.09
C ASP A 201 -3.87 18.24 29.14
N GLN A 202 -3.36 17.13 29.69
CA GLN A 202 -2.32 17.11 30.73
C GLN A 202 -0.92 16.88 30.13
N LEU A 203 -0.89 16.28 28.95
CA LEU A 203 0.27 16.03 28.12
C LEU A 203 0.30 16.98 26.93
N GLY A 204 1.48 17.47 26.56
CA GLY A 204 1.63 18.33 25.42
C GLY A 204 3.08 18.68 25.13
N TRP A 205 3.24 19.66 24.27
CA TRP A 205 4.52 20.15 23.75
C TRP A 205 4.72 21.62 24.10
N ASN A 206 5.95 22.09 23.99
CA ASN A 206 6.31 23.49 24.20
C ASN A 206 7.33 23.96 23.14
N GLU A 207 7.65 25.25 23.13
CA GLU A 207 8.59 25.86 22.18
C GLU A 207 9.97 25.14 22.08
N GLN A 208 10.42 24.47 23.15
CA GLN A 208 11.69 23.76 23.22
C GLN A 208 11.59 22.31 22.69
N ARG A 209 10.36 21.76 22.65
CA ARG A 209 10.01 20.38 22.29
C ARG A 209 8.89 20.42 21.25
N GLN A 210 9.19 20.87 20.03
CA GLN A 210 8.22 20.90 18.93
C GLN A 210 7.65 19.50 18.62
N ILE A 211 6.42 19.45 18.11
CA ILE A 211 5.77 18.21 17.70
C ILE A 211 6.53 17.62 16.51
N GLU A 212 6.96 16.37 16.63
CA GLU A 212 7.50 15.62 15.51
C GLU A 212 6.97 14.20 15.53
N VAL A 213 6.46 13.75 14.39
CA VAL A 213 5.91 12.40 14.20
C VAL A 213 6.84 11.56 13.35
N HIS A 214 7.09 10.34 13.79
CA HIS A 214 7.69 9.29 12.98
C HIS A 214 6.59 8.31 12.57
N TYR A 215 6.60 7.93 11.31
CA TYR A 215 5.62 6.99 10.78
C TYR A 215 6.26 5.62 10.57
N GLY A 216 5.91 4.67 11.43
CA GLY A 216 6.28 3.26 11.26
C GLY A 216 5.32 2.51 10.32
N ALA A 217 5.55 1.21 10.14
CA ALA A 217 4.61 0.32 9.48
C ALA A 217 4.39 -0.94 10.33
N GLN A 218 3.14 -1.37 10.46
CA GLN A 218 2.71 -2.51 11.27
C GLN A 218 1.59 -3.28 10.55
N VAL A 219 1.33 -4.51 10.97
CA VAL A 219 0.13 -5.26 10.57
C VAL A 219 -0.81 -5.32 11.78
N SER A 220 -2.07 -4.95 11.58
CA SER A 220 -3.13 -5.07 12.59
C SER A 220 -3.57 -6.52 12.75
N ASP A 221 -4.14 -6.87 13.91
CA ASP A 221 -4.70 -8.21 14.22
C ASP A 221 -5.69 -8.71 13.16
N ASP A 222 -6.38 -7.79 12.48
CA ASP A 222 -7.26 -8.03 11.32
C ASP A 222 -6.54 -8.44 10.02
N GLY A 223 -5.21 -8.64 10.04
CA GLY A 223 -4.37 -8.95 8.89
C GLY A 223 -4.16 -7.78 7.91
N LYS A 224 -4.46 -6.55 8.33
CA LYS A 224 -4.39 -5.34 7.48
C LYS A 224 -3.05 -4.64 7.66
N ALA A 225 -2.44 -4.17 6.57
CA ALA A 225 -1.28 -3.28 6.64
C ALA A 225 -1.69 -1.90 7.18
N VAL A 226 -0.84 -1.34 8.05
CA VAL A 226 -1.09 -0.13 8.83
C VAL A 226 0.15 0.75 8.86
N VAL A 227 -0.02 2.06 8.80
CA VAL A 227 1.05 3.02 9.10
C VAL A 227 0.94 3.43 10.57
N VAL A 228 1.95 3.12 11.37
CA VAL A 228 2.03 3.55 12.77
C VAL A 228 2.34 5.04 12.79
N VAL A 229 1.71 5.82 13.65
CA VAL A 229 2.14 7.17 14.02
C VAL A 229 2.67 7.10 15.44
N ASP A 230 3.87 7.60 15.62
CA ASP A 230 4.56 7.69 16.91
C ASP A 230 5.22 9.06 17.04
N PHE A 231 5.50 9.51 18.26
CA PHE A 231 6.06 10.84 18.51
C PHE A 231 7.57 10.77 18.77
N VAL A 232 8.38 11.31 17.85
CA VAL A 232 9.85 11.42 18.01
C VAL A 232 10.19 12.28 19.23
N VAL A 233 9.38 13.31 19.47
CA VAL A 233 9.38 14.11 20.68
C VAL A 233 8.11 13.77 21.44
N GLU A 234 8.20 12.89 22.43
CA GLU A 234 7.05 12.52 23.28
C GLU A 234 6.40 13.77 23.93
N PRO A 235 5.07 13.86 24.02
CA PRO A 235 4.39 14.90 24.80
C PRO A 235 4.64 14.68 26.30
N THR A 236 4.88 15.76 27.02
CA THR A 236 5.33 15.73 28.43
C THR A 236 4.34 16.41 29.37
N GLU A 237 4.29 15.95 30.62
CA GLU A 237 3.70 16.73 31.72
C GLU A 237 4.37 18.10 31.84
N LYS A 238 3.64 19.09 32.38
CA LYS A 238 4.15 20.46 32.65
C LYS A 238 4.57 21.24 31.40
N TRP A 239 4.16 20.80 30.21
CA TRP A 239 4.33 21.51 28.92
C TRP A 239 3.93 23.00 28.97
N PHE A 240 2.93 23.36 29.79
CA PHE A 240 2.48 24.72 30.04
C PHE A 240 3.37 25.56 30.99
N LYS A 241 4.52 25.04 31.45
CA LYS A 241 5.43 25.77 32.35
C LYS A 241 6.68 26.23 31.62
N LEU A 242 6.92 27.54 31.66
CA LEU A 242 8.21 28.14 31.31
C LEU A 242 9.30 27.65 32.27
N SER A 243 10.49 27.39 31.72
CA SER A 243 11.67 26.87 32.43
C SER A 243 12.57 27.99 32.96
#